data_AF-A0AAU4UDW4-F1
#
_entry.id   AF-A0AAU4UDW4-F1
#
_cell.length_a   1.000
_cell.length_b   1.000
_cell.length_c   1.000
_cell.angle_alpha   90.00
_cell.angle_beta   90.00
_cell.angle_gamma   90.00
#
_symmetry.space_group_name_H-M   'P 1'
#
loop_
_entity.id
_entity.type
_entity.pdbx_description
1 polymer ?
#
loop_
_entity_poly.entity_id
_entity_poly.type
_entity_poly.pdbx_seq_one_letter_code
_entity_poly.pdbx_strand_id
1 'polypeptide(L)'
;MATSAHAKVISLGPSRCETTLQKGVVAVGRFFLSYSALDGVEFALRLTDALESGPPDYQVWIDKRDLRPGRDWDEQLEEWLRTCQGVLFVMTKDSVRDGSGCKLEWSQALKYGKPVIPLLLHADAEQPFRLGSRQYIPFIDFTSGMAQLRRHLAWTTSREGILSQLSIRLSEVSRELRRATEYERPIIEAEMVELRQQINRQQALIDAPTTGPPPRTAGAGPVMATARTGASAPDIADARLEALGMPNRIGVDAHRLGAECVAGSIVVDATICDYVGVDLDGVVVRGLGELEDVEVHPSFIAADRRANVEPTPNRSKAHLVDWHAPVIDQGDVVTLDLVRSDYWTSEATKRTVSRIQSEVLNGQIDYMRLPRRLDVHLVVVSGDDGMVLLTRRGSHVATEPSTWMVSVGESIDWQQDRGSAEVPHPIRTAKRCLAERDELNLPVEIVESASFRLVAVATEWEEMLINLIVVARIPGVTFHSIRHYFRRGENLQLDAIPFDPQVCGAFLQEGTYAGSSGTGVRMPISDISRFALLAALSSEYPLAEITG
;
A
#
# COMPACT_ATOMS: atom_id res chain seq x y z
N MET A 1 -61.36 8.12 -22.09
CA MET A 1 -60.17 8.82 -22.62
C MET A 1 -58.96 8.34 -21.84
N ALA A 2 -58.12 7.50 -22.44
CA ALA A 2 -56.82 7.13 -21.91
C ALA A 2 -55.86 6.98 -23.11
N THR A 3 -54.72 7.67 -23.06
CA THR A 3 -53.70 7.71 -24.12
C THR A 3 -52.41 7.05 -23.64
N SER A 4 -51.81 6.30 -24.58
CA SER A 4 -50.56 5.53 -24.52
C SER A 4 -49.40 6.30 -25.17
N ALA A 5 -48.15 6.02 -24.79
CA ALA A 5 -46.95 6.36 -25.56
C ALA A 5 -45.86 5.28 -25.45
N HIS A 6 -45.21 4.99 -26.59
CA HIS A 6 -44.19 3.97 -26.87
C HIS A 6 -42.75 4.54 -26.83
N ALA A 7 -41.75 3.68 -26.65
CA ALA A 7 -40.35 3.92 -27.06
C ALA A 7 -39.71 2.64 -27.66
N LYS A 8 -38.81 2.84 -28.65
CA LYS A 8 -38.31 1.86 -29.63
C LYS A 8 -36.78 1.71 -29.55
N VAL A 9 -36.29 0.49 -29.74
CA VAL A 9 -34.87 0.05 -29.79
C VAL A 9 -34.27 0.24 -31.19
N ILE A 10 -32.93 0.39 -31.32
CA ILE A 10 -32.06 -0.15 -32.40
C ILE A 10 -30.57 -0.15 -31.95
N SER A 11 -29.81 -1.19 -32.33
CA SER A 11 -28.38 -1.43 -32.08
C SER A 11 -27.48 -1.00 -33.26
N LEU A 12 -26.14 -1.02 -33.08
CA LEU A 12 -25.13 -1.68 -33.95
C LEU A 12 -23.68 -1.44 -33.46
N GLY A 13 -22.80 -2.42 -33.73
CA GLY A 13 -21.48 -2.62 -33.14
C GLY A 13 -20.26 -1.91 -33.77
N PRO A 14 -19.02 -2.39 -33.51
CA PRO A 14 -17.82 -1.54 -33.39
C PRO A 14 -16.81 -1.66 -34.56
N SER A 15 -15.81 -0.76 -34.62
CA SER A 15 -14.55 -0.98 -35.36
C SER A 15 -13.38 -0.20 -34.74
N ARG A 16 -12.25 -0.90 -34.60
CA ARG A 16 -10.94 -0.56 -34.02
C ARG A 16 -10.19 0.53 -34.78
N CYS A 17 -9.29 1.26 -34.11
CA CYS A 17 -7.83 1.03 -34.19
C CYS A 17 -7.02 2.12 -33.48
N GLU A 18 -6.16 1.66 -32.56
CA GLU A 18 -5.02 2.36 -31.98
C GLU A 18 -3.91 2.60 -33.02
N THR A 19 -3.00 3.54 -32.76
CA THR A 19 -1.56 3.25 -32.82
C THR A 19 -0.80 4.17 -31.87
N THR A 20 -0.49 3.62 -30.69
CA THR A 20 0.81 3.51 -29.99
C THR A 20 2.00 4.37 -30.40
N LEU A 21 2.80 4.73 -29.38
CA LEU A 21 4.29 4.82 -29.26
C LEU A 21 4.65 6.12 -28.48
N GLN A 22 5.47 6.20 -27.43
CA GLN A 22 6.38 5.25 -26.78
C GLN A 22 7.07 5.95 -25.57
N LYS A 23 7.67 5.13 -24.68
CA LYS A 23 8.85 5.36 -23.79
C LYS A 23 8.65 5.90 -22.36
N GLY A 24 9.33 5.22 -21.42
CA GLY A 24 9.45 5.60 -20.01
C GLY A 24 10.49 6.67 -19.71
N VAL A 25 10.68 6.97 -18.40
CA VAL A 25 11.85 7.57 -17.69
C VAL A 25 11.40 8.09 -16.29
N VAL A 26 12.22 7.86 -15.24
CA VAL A 26 12.36 8.51 -13.89
C VAL A 26 11.09 9.04 -13.17
N ALA A 27 10.77 8.50 -11.97
CA ALA A 27 9.68 8.99 -11.12
C ALA A 27 9.95 10.41 -10.58
N VAL A 28 9.05 11.35 -10.89
CA VAL A 28 9.14 12.79 -10.60
C VAL A 28 8.51 13.09 -9.23
N GLY A 29 9.31 13.49 -8.23
CA GLY A 29 8.82 14.09 -6.99
C GLY A 29 8.43 15.57 -7.18
N ARG A 30 7.58 16.14 -6.31
CA ARG A 30 7.22 17.57 -6.40
C ARG A 30 8.23 18.47 -5.70
N PHE A 31 8.61 19.57 -6.33
CA PHE A 31 9.36 20.64 -5.68
C PHE A 31 8.40 21.63 -5.02
N PHE A 32 8.77 22.18 -3.87
CA PHE A 32 8.04 23.31 -3.29
C PHE A 32 8.66 24.62 -3.77
N LEU A 33 7.86 25.53 -4.32
CA LEU A 33 8.33 26.83 -4.79
C LEU A 33 8.10 27.90 -3.72
N SER A 34 9.18 28.30 -3.06
CA SER A 34 9.20 29.38 -2.08
C SER A 34 9.48 30.71 -2.78
N TYR A 35 8.56 31.66 -2.70
CA TYR A 35 8.66 32.96 -3.36
C TYR A 35 7.91 34.04 -2.56
N SER A 36 8.26 35.32 -2.75
CA SER A 36 7.51 36.43 -2.12
C SER A 36 6.27 36.78 -2.95
N ALA A 37 5.13 36.89 -2.27
CA ALA A 37 3.89 37.36 -2.87
C ALA A 37 3.93 38.85 -3.31
N LEU A 38 4.94 39.63 -2.87
CA LEU A 38 5.07 41.04 -3.21
C LEU A 38 5.77 41.27 -4.55
N ASP A 39 6.82 40.51 -4.86
CA ASP A 39 7.66 40.74 -6.03
C ASP A 39 8.05 39.46 -6.80
N GLY A 40 7.52 38.29 -6.42
CA GLY A 40 7.86 37.01 -7.03
C GLY A 40 6.72 36.27 -7.75
N VAL A 41 5.45 36.70 -7.60
CA VAL A 41 4.26 35.93 -8.05
C VAL A 41 4.27 35.61 -9.54
N GLU A 42 4.49 36.62 -10.39
CA GLU A 42 4.44 36.44 -11.84
C GLU A 42 5.53 35.47 -12.32
N PHE A 43 6.75 35.63 -11.79
CA PHE A 43 7.86 34.73 -12.08
C PHE A 43 7.57 33.32 -11.58
N ALA A 44 7.03 33.17 -10.37
CA ALA A 44 6.74 31.88 -9.76
C ALA A 44 5.71 31.09 -10.58
N LEU A 45 4.60 31.72 -10.98
CA LEU A 45 3.60 31.09 -11.84
C LEU A 45 4.18 30.68 -13.19
N ARG A 46 4.96 31.58 -13.82
CA ARG A 46 5.62 31.30 -15.10
C ARG A 46 6.65 30.16 -15.00
N LEU A 47 7.38 30.10 -13.88
CA LEU A 47 8.36 29.06 -13.59
C LEU A 47 7.69 27.70 -13.37
N THR A 48 6.60 27.66 -12.59
CA THR A 48 5.76 26.46 -12.41
C THR A 48 5.26 25.95 -13.76
N ASP A 49 4.61 26.81 -14.55
CA ASP A 49 4.08 26.42 -15.86
C ASP A 49 5.18 25.84 -16.76
N ALA A 50 6.35 26.48 -16.82
CA ALA A 50 7.44 26.04 -17.68
C ALA A 50 8.17 24.77 -17.18
N LEU A 51 8.15 24.49 -15.88
CA LEU A 51 8.66 23.25 -15.30
C LEU A 51 7.70 22.07 -15.52
N GLU A 52 6.40 22.32 -15.42
CA GLU A 52 5.34 21.31 -15.63
C GLU A 52 5.09 21.03 -17.13
N SER A 53 5.32 22.01 -18.02
CA SER A 53 4.98 21.89 -19.44
C SER A 53 6.09 21.35 -20.36
N GLY A 54 7.29 21.03 -19.85
CA GLY A 54 8.38 20.55 -20.71
C GLY A 54 8.97 19.22 -20.26
N PRO A 55 9.69 18.47 -21.11
CA PRO A 55 10.27 17.17 -20.77
C PRO A 55 11.71 17.27 -20.17
N PRO A 56 12.03 16.50 -19.11
CA PRO A 56 11.10 15.79 -18.22
C PRO A 56 10.26 16.79 -17.41
N ASP A 57 9.01 16.45 -17.15
CA ASP A 57 8.10 17.28 -16.35
C ASP A 57 8.57 17.32 -14.91
N TYR A 58 8.54 18.51 -14.29
CA TYR A 58 8.82 18.68 -12.87
C TYR A 58 7.59 19.29 -12.21
N GLN A 59 6.95 18.51 -11.36
CA GLN A 59 5.77 18.93 -10.62
C GLN A 59 6.17 19.95 -9.54
N VAL A 60 5.44 21.05 -9.38
CA VAL A 60 5.79 22.12 -8.44
C VAL A 60 4.59 22.55 -7.61
N TRP A 61 4.72 22.52 -6.29
CA TRP A 61 3.74 23.13 -5.38
C TRP A 61 3.95 24.63 -5.25
N ILE A 62 2.86 25.39 -5.42
CA ILE A 62 2.80 26.82 -5.17
C ILE A 62 1.55 27.15 -4.36
N ASP A 63 1.73 27.91 -3.28
CA ASP A 63 0.68 28.29 -2.33
C ASP A 63 -0.60 28.84 -2.99
N LYS A 64 -0.46 29.64 -4.06
CA LYS A 64 -1.57 30.26 -4.80
C LYS A 64 -2.43 29.28 -5.59
N ARG A 65 -1.93 28.10 -5.95
CA ARG A 65 -2.65 27.09 -6.74
C ARG A 65 -3.11 25.91 -5.89
N ASP A 66 -2.30 25.53 -4.91
CA ASP A 66 -2.42 24.20 -4.30
C ASP A 66 -3.00 24.21 -2.89
N LEU A 67 -3.09 25.38 -2.22
CA LEU A 67 -3.61 25.45 -0.86
C LEU A 67 -5.13 25.28 -0.88
N ARG A 68 -5.64 24.35 -0.07
CA ARG A 68 -7.08 24.09 0.02
C ARG A 68 -7.75 25.10 0.96
N PRO A 69 -8.77 25.84 0.50
CA PRO A 69 -9.57 26.68 1.38
C PRO A 69 -10.25 25.84 2.48
N GLY A 70 -10.17 26.29 3.73
CA GLY A 70 -10.84 25.65 4.88
C GLY A 70 -9.98 24.66 5.68
N ARG A 71 -8.74 24.38 5.27
CA ARG A 71 -7.73 23.73 6.11
C ARG A 71 -6.78 24.78 6.69
N ASP A 72 -6.16 24.47 7.83
CA ASP A 72 -5.15 25.33 8.43
C ASP A 72 -3.98 25.55 7.44
N TRP A 73 -3.52 26.79 7.34
CA TRP A 73 -2.51 27.20 6.36
C TRP A 73 -1.12 26.70 6.76
N ASP A 74 -0.79 26.76 8.05
CA ASP A 74 0.50 26.35 8.59
C ASP A 74 0.65 24.82 8.52
N GLU A 75 -0.42 24.06 8.81
CA GLU A 75 -0.41 22.59 8.73
C GLU A 75 -0.15 22.08 7.30
N GLN A 76 -0.79 22.71 6.30
CA GLN A 76 -0.60 22.33 4.89
C GLN A 76 0.81 22.68 4.41
N LEU A 77 1.32 23.84 4.80
CA LEU A 77 2.68 24.27 4.44
C LEU A 77 3.73 23.36 5.08
N GLU A 78 3.55 22.95 6.34
CA GLU A 78 4.44 21.99 7.00
C GLU A 78 4.41 20.62 6.30
N GLU A 79 3.23 20.12 5.96
CA GLU A 79 3.03 18.86 5.22
C GLU A 79 3.80 18.86 3.89
N TRP A 80 3.71 19.96 3.14
CA TRP A 80 4.40 20.10 1.85
C TRP A 80 5.91 20.18 2.01
N LEU A 81 6.41 20.97 2.96
CA LEU A 81 7.84 21.07 3.23
C LEU A 81 8.42 19.71 3.68
N ARG A 82 7.65 18.89 4.40
CA ARG A 82 8.06 17.55 4.84
C ARG A 82 8.07 16.53 3.69
N THR A 83 7.16 16.64 2.74
CA THR A 83 6.97 15.64 1.67
C THR A 83 7.62 16.01 0.33
N CYS A 84 8.02 17.26 0.13
CA CYS A 84 8.65 17.70 -1.12
C CYS A 84 10.01 17.03 -1.38
N GLN A 85 10.41 16.98 -2.66
CA GLN A 85 11.73 16.54 -3.09
C GLN A 85 12.81 17.57 -2.76
N GLY A 86 12.45 18.85 -2.79
CA GLY A 86 13.33 19.98 -2.52
C GLY A 86 12.57 21.29 -2.65
N VAL A 87 13.19 22.36 -2.14
CA VAL A 87 12.64 23.72 -2.24
C VAL A 87 13.37 24.49 -3.31
N LEU A 88 12.61 25.00 -4.28
CA LEU A 88 13.07 26.04 -5.21
C LEU A 88 12.83 27.39 -4.52
N PHE A 89 13.89 28.08 -4.14
CA PHE A 89 13.78 29.37 -3.44
C PHE A 89 14.04 30.52 -4.41
N VAL A 90 12.99 31.26 -4.76
CA VAL A 90 13.07 32.45 -5.63
C VAL A 90 13.59 33.63 -4.82
N MET A 91 14.82 34.04 -5.10
CA MET A 91 15.49 35.17 -4.45
C MET A 91 15.16 36.49 -5.14
N THR A 92 14.37 37.30 -4.47
CA THR A 92 13.99 38.67 -4.83
C THR A 92 14.45 39.64 -3.74
N LYS A 93 14.20 40.94 -3.92
CA LYS A 93 14.58 41.95 -2.91
C LYS A 93 13.84 41.74 -1.62
N ASP A 94 12.59 41.32 -1.72
CA ASP A 94 11.75 41.07 -0.57
C ASP A 94 12.00 39.68 0.03
N SER A 95 12.10 38.63 -0.80
CA SER A 95 12.13 37.25 -0.31
C SER A 95 13.37 36.91 0.53
N VAL A 96 14.49 37.62 0.32
CA VAL A 96 15.75 37.42 1.05
C VAL A 96 15.83 38.19 2.37
N ARG A 97 14.88 39.10 2.65
CA ARG A 97 14.87 39.89 3.89
C ARG A 97 14.61 39.00 5.10
N ASP A 98 15.12 39.42 6.25
CA ASP A 98 14.97 38.67 7.50
C ASP A 98 13.51 38.48 7.95
N GLY A 99 12.60 39.37 7.56
CA GLY A 99 11.17 39.30 7.86
C GLY A 99 10.31 38.60 6.81
N SER A 100 10.90 38.07 5.74
CA SER A 100 10.17 37.35 4.69
C SER A 100 9.65 36.00 5.19
N GLY A 101 8.42 35.64 4.83
CA GLY A 101 7.85 34.30 5.08
C GLY A 101 8.70 33.17 4.49
N CYS A 102 9.36 33.43 3.35
CA CYS A 102 10.26 32.47 2.71
C CYS A 102 11.39 32.02 3.65
N LYS A 103 11.84 32.89 4.58
CA LYS A 103 12.87 32.54 5.56
C LYS A 103 12.47 31.39 6.45
N LEU A 104 11.20 31.34 6.86
CA LEU A 104 10.66 30.24 7.67
C LEU A 104 10.64 28.96 6.83
N GLU A 105 10.13 29.05 5.60
CA GLU A 105 10.00 27.91 4.68
C GLU A 105 11.35 27.25 4.37
N TRP A 106 12.34 28.00 3.84
CA TRP A 106 13.63 27.39 3.51
C TRP A 106 14.43 27.00 4.75
N SER A 107 14.27 27.70 5.87
CA SER A 107 14.93 27.28 7.13
C SER A 107 14.35 25.96 7.64
N GLN A 108 13.04 25.77 7.49
CA GLN A 108 12.36 24.57 7.94
C GLN A 108 12.63 23.38 7.01
N ALA A 109 12.69 23.63 5.69
CA ALA A 109 13.15 22.63 4.72
C ALA A 109 14.55 22.09 5.05
N LEU A 110 15.49 22.98 5.41
CA LEU A 110 16.84 22.56 5.84
C LEU A 110 16.79 21.67 7.10
N LYS A 111 15.91 21.96 8.07
CA LYS A 111 15.76 21.11 9.26
C LYS A 111 15.21 19.72 8.92
N TYR A 112 14.35 19.62 7.89
CA TYR A 112 13.86 18.34 7.38
C TYR A 112 14.85 17.63 6.45
N GLY A 113 16.08 18.13 6.31
CA GLY A 113 17.10 17.56 5.42
C GLY A 113 16.76 17.72 3.93
N LYS A 114 15.87 18.65 3.57
CA LYS A 114 15.47 18.89 2.18
C LYS A 114 16.46 19.81 1.49
N PRO A 115 16.84 19.51 0.23
CA PRO A 115 17.69 20.40 -0.54
C PRO A 115 16.95 21.71 -0.83
N VAL A 116 17.64 22.84 -0.64
CA VAL A 116 17.17 24.17 -1.03
C VAL A 116 18.02 24.63 -2.21
N ILE A 117 17.37 24.89 -3.34
CA ILE A 117 17.98 25.33 -4.60
C ILE A 117 17.65 26.82 -4.78
N PRO A 118 18.64 27.74 -4.59
CA PRO A 118 18.38 29.17 -4.72
C PRO A 118 18.34 29.60 -6.19
N LEU A 119 17.32 30.36 -6.57
CA LEU A 119 17.11 30.92 -7.90
C LEU A 119 17.19 32.44 -7.83
N LEU A 120 18.24 33.05 -8.36
CA LEU A 120 18.46 34.49 -8.27
C LEU A 120 17.65 35.23 -9.33
N LEU A 121 16.58 35.93 -8.92
CA LEU A 121 15.74 36.72 -9.83
C LEU A 121 16.15 38.20 -9.86
N HIS A 122 16.34 38.82 -8.69
CA HIS A 122 16.83 40.21 -8.62
C HIS A 122 18.36 40.20 -8.43
N ALA A 123 19.09 40.89 -9.31
CA ALA A 123 20.56 40.89 -9.29
C ALA A 123 21.17 41.46 -7.99
N ASP A 124 20.41 42.27 -7.26
CA ASP A 124 20.78 42.86 -5.97
C ASP A 124 20.14 42.16 -4.76
N ALA A 125 19.53 40.98 -4.95
CA ALA A 125 19.09 40.14 -3.85
C ALA A 125 20.30 39.41 -3.23
N GLU A 126 20.64 39.79 -2.01
CA GLU A 126 21.75 39.17 -1.27
C GLU A 126 21.35 37.79 -0.74
N GLN A 127 22.20 36.79 -0.95
CA GLN A 127 21.93 35.44 -0.48
C GLN A 127 21.97 35.36 1.05
N PRO A 128 20.93 34.80 1.70
CA PRO A 128 20.94 34.61 3.14
C PRO A 128 22.16 33.80 3.61
N PHE A 129 22.81 34.23 4.69
CA PHE A 129 24.05 33.64 5.19
C PHE A 129 24.01 32.11 5.36
N ARG A 130 22.88 31.55 5.83
CA ARG A 130 22.68 30.09 6.00
C ARG A 130 22.67 29.32 4.67
N LEU A 131 22.42 30.00 3.57
CA LEU A 131 22.50 29.44 2.22
C LEU A 131 23.87 29.71 1.57
N GLY A 132 24.72 30.59 2.13
CA GLY A 132 25.89 31.20 1.47
C GLY A 132 27.03 30.27 1.01
N SER A 133 26.98 28.97 1.29
CA SER A 133 27.88 27.97 0.69
C SER A 133 27.28 27.27 -0.54
N ARG A 134 26.00 27.52 -0.87
CA ARG A 134 25.27 26.91 -2.00
C ARG A 134 25.34 27.84 -3.20
N GLN A 135 25.69 27.30 -4.36
CA GLN A 135 25.60 28.04 -5.62
C GLN A 135 24.13 28.29 -5.97
N TYR A 136 23.82 29.48 -6.47
CA TYR A 136 22.51 29.84 -6.99
C TYR A 136 22.46 29.73 -8.51
N ILE A 137 21.26 29.56 -9.06
CA ILE A 137 21.02 29.62 -10.50
C ILE A 137 20.54 31.02 -10.86
N PRO A 138 21.30 31.80 -11.65
CA PRO A 138 20.88 33.14 -12.04
C PRO A 138 19.80 33.10 -13.13
N PHE A 139 18.67 33.77 -12.88
CA PHE A 139 17.61 34.03 -13.85
C PHE A 139 17.73 35.46 -14.42
N ILE A 140 18.90 35.77 -15.00
CA ILE A 140 19.14 37.05 -15.71
C ILE A 140 18.18 37.18 -16.90
N ASP A 141 18.01 36.07 -17.62
CA ASP A 141 16.93 35.86 -18.58
C ASP A 141 16.26 34.52 -18.28
N PHE A 142 14.95 34.46 -18.51
CA PHE A 142 14.14 33.29 -18.14
C PHE A 142 14.59 32.01 -18.85
N THR A 143 15.00 32.13 -20.12
CA THR A 143 15.38 30.99 -20.96
C THR A 143 16.67 30.33 -20.46
N SER A 144 17.72 31.11 -20.23
CA SER A 144 19.00 30.62 -19.72
C SER A 144 18.88 30.08 -18.30
N GLY A 145 18.17 30.78 -17.42
CA GLY A 145 17.92 30.34 -16.04
C GLY A 145 17.16 29.01 -16.00
N MET A 146 16.11 28.87 -16.81
CA MET A 146 15.34 27.63 -16.93
C MET A 146 16.21 26.47 -17.44
N ALA A 147 17.04 26.70 -18.46
CA ALA A 147 17.91 25.65 -19.00
C ALA A 147 18.95 25.18 -17.97
N GLN A 148 19.48 26.09 -17.15
CA GLN A 148 20.37 25.75 -16.05
C GLN A 148 19.64 24.97 -14.95
N LEU A 149 18.45 25.41 -14.56
CA LEU A 149 17.62 24.73 -13.56
C LEU A 149 17.29 23.30 -13.99
N ARG A 150 16.80 23.09 -15.22
CA ARG A 150 16.46 21.73 -15.69
C ARG A 150 17.66 20.80 -15.72
N ARG A 151 18.85 21.29 -16.11
CA ARG A 151 20.09 20.49 -16.04
C ARG A 151 20.43 20.11 -14.60
N HIS A 152 20.26 21.04 -13.66
CA HIS A 152 20.48 20.77 -12.25
C HIS A 152 19.48 19.74 -11.71
N LEU A 153 18.18 19.89 -12.00
CA LEU A 153 17.14 18.95 -11.55
C LEU A 153 17.35 17.54 -12.15
N ALA A 154 17.70 17.44 -13.43
CA ALA A 154 18.03 16.16 -14.06
C ALA A 154 19.24 15.49 -13.39
N TRP A 155 20.28 16.28 -13.06
CA TRP A 155 21.43 15.76 -12.32
C TRP A 155 21.04 15.30 -10.91
N THR A 156 20.17 16.02 -10.19
CA THR A 156 19.75 15.59 -8.84
C THR A 156 19.05 14.24 -8.81
N THR A 157 18.46 13.81 -9.92
CA THR A 157 17.86 12.47 -10.09
C THR A 157 18.84 11.41 -10.64
N SER A 158 20.07 11.80 -11.00
CA SER A 158 21.10 10.87 -11.47
C SER A 158 21.72 10.10 -10.31
N ARG A 159 22.45 9.02 -10.64
CA ARG A 159 23.11 8.21 -9.60
C ARG A 159 24.12 9.06 -8.79
N GLU A 160 24.85 9.92 -9.49
CA GLU A 160 25.84 10.85 -8.95
C GLU A 160 25.19 11.98 -8.14
N GLY A 161 24.04 12.49 -8.59
CA GLY A 161 23.29 13.50 -7.85
C GLY A 161 22.75 13.00 -6.52
N ILE A 162 22.18 11.79 -6.52
CA ILE A 162 21.72 11.11 -5.30
C ILE A 162 22.90 10.90 -4.35
N LEU A 163 24.03 10.40 -4.84
CA LEU A 163 25.25 10.21 -4.04
C LEU A 163 25.73 11.55 -3.42
N SER A 164 25.72 12.63 -4.20
CA SER A 164 26.12 13.95 -3.74
C SER A 164 25.20 14.48 -2.63
N GLN A 165 23.87 14.32 -2.78
CA GLN A 165 22.91 14.73 -1.75
C GLN A 165 23.09 13.95 -0.45
N LEU A 166 23.24 12.63 -0.53
CA LEU A 166 23.50 11.77 0.64
C LEU A 166 24.80 12.18 1.35
N SER A 167 25.84 12.51 0.58
CA SER A 167 27.13 12.96 1.12
C SER A 167 27.02 14.32 1.83
N ILE A 168 26.24 15.25 1.28
CA ILE A 168 25.94 16.54 1.91
C ILE A 168 25.19 16.32 3.22
N ARG A 169 24.13 15.50 3.23
CA ARG A 169 23.36 15.18 4.43
C ARG A 169 24.24 14.55 5.50
N LEU A 170 25.10 13.60 5.13
CA LEU A 170 26.06 13.00 6.06
C LEU A 170 27.00 14.05 6.68
N SER A 171 27.45 15.04 5.90
CA SER A 171 28.28 16.14 6.40
C SER A 171 27.54 17.03 7.41
N GLU A 172 26.26 17.29 7.16
CA GLU A 172 25.38 18.08 8.05
C GLU A 172 25.11 17.33 9.36
N VAL A 173 24.68 16.06 9.30
CA VAL A 173 24.48 15.17 10.45
C VAL A 173 25.78 15.05 11.28
N SER A 174 26.93 14.99 10.62
CA SER A 174 28.24 14.98 11.30
C SER A 174 28.59 16.30 12.03
N ARG A 175 28.04 17.43 11.60
CA ARG A 175 28.19 18.73 12.29
C ARG A 175 27.19 18.85 13.44
N GLU A 176 25.98 18.31 13.28
CA GLU A 176 24.97 18.22 14.32
C GLU A 176 25.45 17.34 15.47
N LEU A 177 26.02 16.17 15.17
CA LEU A 177 26.58 15.25 16.17
C LEU A 177 27.66 15.90 17.06
N ARG A 178 28.45 16.83 16.50
CA ARG A 178 29.46 17.59 17.27
C ARG A 178 28.87 18.54 18.31
N ARG A 179 27.60 18.89 18.16
CA ARG A 179 26.86 19.84 19.02
C ARG A 179 25.70 19.17 19.76
N ALA A 180 25.49 17.88 19.54
CA ALA A 180 24.37 17.10 20.09
C ALA A 180 24.52 16.86 21.59
N THR A 181 23.38 16.88 22.28
CA THR A 181 23.28 16.47 23.69
C THR A 181 23.46 14.95 23.86
N GLU A 182 23.63 14.46 25.09
CA GLU A 182 23.72 13.02 25.37
C GLU A 182 22.49 12.23 24.90
N TYR A 183 21.32 12.86 24.92
CA TYR A 183 20.05 12.25 24.49
C TYR A 183 19.89 12.18 22.97
N GLU A 184 20.34 13.21 22.24
CA GLU A 184 20.23 13.28 20.77
C GLU A 184 21.30 12.44 20.05
N ARG A 185 22.44 12.23 20.70
CA ARG A 185 23.59 11.50 20.16
C ARG A 185 23.24 10.12 19.58
N PRO A 186 22.53 9.21 20.26
CA PRO A 186 22.20 7.90 19.70
C PRO A 186 21.30 7.97 18.45
N ILE A 187 20.40 8.95 18.37
CA ILE A 187 19.50 9.15 17.22
C ILE A 187 20.31 9.61 16.01
N ILE A 188 21.18 10.61 16.20
CA ILE A 188 22.02 11.18 15.14
C ILE A 188 23.07 10.16 14.66
N GLU A 189 23.60 9.33 15.57
CA GLU A 189 24.51 8.24 15.22
C GLU A 189 23.84 7.15 14.38
N ALA A 190 22.58 6.80 14.68
CA ALA A 190 21.81 5.86 13.87
C ALA A 190 21.56 6.40 12.45
N GLU A 191 21.15 7.67 12.31
CA GLU A 191 20.98 8.32 10.99
C GLU A 191 22.32 8.34 10.21
N MET A 192 23.43 8.61 10.89
CA MET A 192 24.77 8.61 10.29
C MET A 192 25.15 7.22 9.74
N VAL A 193 24.79 6.13 10.44
CA VAL A 193 25.03 4.76 9.98
C VAL A 193 24.21 4.45 8.72
N GLU A 194 22.93 4.81 8.73
CA GLU A 194 22.04 4.60 7.58
C GLU A 194 22.54 5.36 6.33
N LEU A 195 22.89 6.64 6.47
CA LEU A 195 23.40 7.45 5.37
C LEU A 195 24.69 6.87 4.77
N ARG A 196 25.60 6.34 5.61
CA ARG A 196 26.81 5.66 5.13
C ARG A 196 26.49 4.41 4.32
N GLN A 197 25.49 3.62 4.74
CA GLN A 197 25.05 2.44 4.00
C GLN A 197 24.39 2.82 2.67
N GLN A 198 23.58 3.87 2.64
CA GLN A 198 22.98 4.40 1.40
C GLN A 198 24.05 4.91 0.42
N ILE A 199 25.05 5.66 0.92
CA ILE A 199 26.21 6.12 0.12
C ILE A 199 26.97 4.93 -0.49
N ASN A 200 27.28 3.91 0.31
CA ASN A 200 28.01 2.73 -0.17
C ASN A 200 27.23 1.96 -1.25
N ARG A 201 25.91 1.80 -1.06
CA ARG A 201 25.04 1.18 -2.06
C ARG A 201 25.00 2.00 -3.35
N GLN A 202 24.86 3.31 -3.23
CA GLN A 202 24.81 4.20 -4.38
C GLN A 202 26.13 4.24 -5.14
N GLN A 203 27.26 4.22 -4.42
CA GLN A 203 28.59 4.12 -5.01
C GLN A 203 28.76 2.80 -5.76
N ALA A 204 28.31 1.68 -5.19
CA ALA A 204 28.33 0.38 -5.87
C ALA A 204 27.49 0.36 -7.16
N LEU A 205 26.36 1.09 -7.20
CA LEU A 205 25.55 1.25 -8.41
C LEU A 205 26.23 2.12 -9.48
N ILE A 206 27.08 3.07 -9.09
CA ILE A 206 27.89 3.88 -10.02
C ILE A 206 29.05 3.04 -10.56
N ASP A 207 29.66 2.21 -9.71
CA ASP A 207 30.83 1.41 -10.05
C ASP A 207 30.48 0.12 -10.85
N ALA A 208 29.21 -0.30 -10.84
CA ALA A 208 28.76 -1.49 -11.55
C ALA A 208 28.79 -1.31 -13.09
N PRO A 209 29.43 -2.21 -13.86
CA PRO A 209 29.43 -2.13 -15.31
C PRO A 209 28.02 -2.42 -15.87
N THR A 210 27.53 -1.54 -16.75
CA THR A 210 26.25 -1.72 -17.45
C THR A 210 26.30 -2.91 -18.41
N THR A 211 25.72 -4.06 -18.02
CA THR A 211 25.43 -5.18 -18.94
C THR A 211 23.93 -5.50 -18.91
N GLY A 212 23.30 -5.49 -20.09
CA GLY A 212 21.85 -5.66 -20.29
C GLY A 212 21.32 -7.09 -20.06
N PRO A 213 19.99 -7.28 -20.15
CA PRO A 213 19.32 -8.52 -19.72
C PRO A 213 19.52 -9.69 -20.70
N PRO A 214 19.50 -10.96 -20.23
CA PRO A 214 19.76 -12.14 -21.04
C PRO A 214 18.55 -12.57 -21.89
N PRO A 215 18.75 -13.37 -22.97
CA PRO A 215 17.70 -13.67 -23.95
C PRO A 215 16.77 -14.82 -23.53
N ARG A 216 15.49 -14.73 -23.94
CA ARG A 216 14.44 -15.74 -23.77
C ARG A 216 14.65 -16.93 -24.72
N THR A 217 14.60 -18.16 -24.20
CA THR A 217 14.41 -19.37 -25.03
C THR A 217 12.96 -19.84 -24.99
N ALA A 218 12.41 -20.08 -26.18
CA ALA A 218 11.08 -20.60 -26.42
C ALA A 218 11.03 -22.13 -26.29
N GLY A 219 9.92 -22.65 -25.74
CA GLY A 219 9.47 -24.02 -26.00
C GLY A 219 9.10 -24.85 -24.76
N ALA A 220 7.81 -24.91 -24.43
CA ALA A 220 7.13 -26.12 -23.95
C ALA A 220 5.61 -25.92 -24.08
N GLY A 221 4.92 -26.89 -24.69
CA GLY A 221 3.49 -26.87 -25.03
C GLY A 221 2.54 -27.11 -23.85
N PRO A 222 1.23 -27.32 -24.12
CA PRO A 222 0.18 -27.26 -23.11
C PRO A 222 0.27 -28.46 -22.16
N VAL A 223 0.36 -28.19 -20.86
CA VAL A 223 0.30 -29.21 -19.82
C VAL A 223 -1.17 -29.49 -19.50
N MET A 224 -1.59 -30.74 -19.71
CA MET A 224 -2.90 -31.27 -19.35
C MET A 224 -3.13 -31.17 -17.84
N ALA A 225 -4.37 -30.85 -17.47
CA ALA A 225 -4.88 -30.96 -16.12
C ALA A 225 -4.73 -32.38 -15.58
N THR A 226 -3.86 -32.57 -14.58
CA THR A 226 -3.88 -33.75 -13.73
C THR A 226 -4.84 -33.50 -12.58
N ALA A 227 -5.97 -34.20 -12.60
CA ALA A 227 -6.87 -34.33 -11.47
C ALA A 227 -6.07 -34.81 -10.24
N ARG A 228 -6.03 -33.99 -9.19
CA ARG A 228 -5.53 -34.39 -7.88
C ARG A 228 -6.66 -35.09 -7.14
N THR A 229 -6.63 -36.41 -7.14
CA THR A 229 -7.38 -37.26 -6.20
C THR A 229 -6.43 -37.66 -5.08
N GLY A 230 -6.71 -37.25 -3.84
CA GLY A 230 -6.01 -37.75 -2.66
C GLY A 230 -6.22 -36.89 -1.42
N ALA A 231 -6.93 -37.45 -0.44
CA ALA A 231 -7.35 -36.93 0.87
C ALA A 231 -8.52 -35.92 0.83
N SER A 232 -9.63 -36.32 1.46
CA SER A 232 -10.85 -35.54 1.63
C SER A 232 -10.60 -34.39 2.62
N ALA A 233 -10.80 -33.15 2.14
CA ALA A 233 -10.88 -31.94 2.96
C ALA A 233 -11.79 -32.15 4.19
N PRO A 234 -11.59 -31.42 5.31
CA PRO A 234 -12.61 -31.32 6.32
C PRO A 234 -13.87 -30.76 5.65
N ASP A 235 -14.93 -31.56 5.66
CA ASP A 235 -16.23 -31.28 5.07
C ASP A 235 -16.84 -30.04 5.76
N ILE A 236 -16.43 -28.84 5.34
CA ILE A 236 -17.15 -27.57 5.55
C ILE A 236 -18.37 -27.65 4.64
N ALA A 237 -19.26 -28.58 4.96
CA ALA A 237 -20.50 -28.76 4.22
C ALA A 237 -21.33 -27.47 4.36
N ASP A 238 -22.07 -27.12 3.31
CA ASP A 238 -22.95 -25.94 3.28
C ASP A 238 -23.81 -25.84 4.56
N ALA A 239 -24.31 -26.97 5.06
CA ALA A 239 -25.11 -27.05 6.29
C ALA A 239 -24.40 -26.53 7.56
N ARG A 240 -23.07 -26.71 7.67
CA ARG A 240 -22.28 -26.21 8.82
C ARG A 240 -22.02 -24.72 8.72
N LEU A 241 -21.75 -24.22 7.51
CA LEU A 241 -21.62 -22.79 7.27
C LEU A 241 -22.94 -22.06 7.52
N GLU A 242 -24.06 -22.64 7.09
CA GLU A 242 -25.39 -22.12 7.38
C GLU A 242 -25.67 -22.07 8.89
N ALA A 243 -25.28 -23.10 9.66
CA ALA A 243 -25.43 -23.12 11.11
C ALA A 243 -24.65 -21.98 11.80
N LEU A 244 -23.50 -21.60 11.23
CA LEU A 244 -22.70 -20.44 11.66
C LEU A 244 -23.16 -19.11 11.05
N GLY A 245 -24.32 -19.08 10.37
CA GLY A 245 -24.88 -17.87 9.76
C GLY A 245 -24.09 -17.37 8.54
N MET A 246 -23.31 -18.23 7.89
CA MET A 246 -22.48 -17.93 6.72
C MET A 246 -23.02 -18.67 5.47
N PRO A 247 -24.28 -18.44 5.05
CA PRO A 247 -24.88 -19.19 3.96
C PRO A 247 -24.12 -18.98 2.64
N ASN A 248 -24.18 -19.96 1.75
CA ASN A 248 -23.61 -19.84 0.41
C ASN A 248 -24.42 -18.83 -0.43
N ARG A 249 -23.86 -17.65 -0.71
CA ARG A 249 -24.58 -16.54 -1.38
C ARG A 249 -24.30 -16.41 -2.87
N ILE A 250 -23.24 -17.03 -3.39
CA ILE A 250 -22.72 -16.74 -4.74
C ILE A 250 -23.56 -17.40 -5.85
N GLY A 251 -24.59 -18.20 -5.49
CA GLY A 251 -25.57 -18.74 -6.44
C GLY A 251 -24.96 -19.68 -7.50
N VAL A 252 -23.70 -20.04 -7.32
CA VAL A 252 -22.83 -20.78 -8.23
C VAL A 252 -22.13 -21.77 -7.34
N ASP A 253 -22.30 -23.06 -7.63
CA ASP A 253 -21.63 -24.11 -6.88
C ASP A 253 -20.11 -23.87 -6.90
N ALA A 254 -19.44 -23.94 -5.74
CA ALA A 254 -18.00 -23.69 -5.59
C ALA A 254 -17.14 -24.38 -6.66
N HIS A 255 -17.56 -25.57 -7.10
CA HIS A 255 -16.92 -26.34 -8.16
C HIS A 255 -16.78 -25.58 -9.50
N ARG A 256 -17.72 -24.69 -9.85
CA ARG A 256 -17.67 -23.92 -11.10
C ARG A 256 -16.62 -22.82 -11.06
N LEU A 257 -16.30 -22.33 -9.86
CA LEU A 257 -15.24 -21.36 -9.64
C LEU A 257 -13.86 -22.04 -9.54
N GLY A 258 -13.83 -23.39 -9.45
CA GLY A 258 -12.62 -24.12 -9.08
C GLY A 258 -12.20 -23.86 -7.63
N ALA A 259 -13.09 -23.27 -6.82
CA ALA A 259 -12.87 -22.97 -5.42
C ALA A 259 -13.22 -24.19 -4.55
N GLU A 260 -12.65 -24.24 -3.36
CA GLU A 260 -12.89 -25.34 -2.44
C GLU A 260 -14.25 -25.23 -1.74
N CYS A 261 -14.59 -24.03 -1.26
CA CYS A 261 -15.90 -23.74 -0.70
C CYS A 261 -16.25 -22.25 -0.82
N VAL A 262 -17.50 -21.92 -0.49
CA VAL A 262 -18.01 -20.55 -0.46
C VAL A 262 -18.71 -20.31 0.87
N ALA A 263 -18.30 -19.29 1.60
CA ALA A 263 -18.85 -18.92 2.91
C ALA A 263 -19.30 -17.46 2.91
N GLY A 264 -20.62 -17.22 2.82
CA GLY A 264 -21.14 -15.86 2.62
C GLY A 264 -20.71 -15.30 1.26
N SER A 265 -20.08 -14.12 1.29
CA SER A 265 -19.44 -13.48 0.13
C SER A 265 -17.98 -13.92 -0.09
N ILE A 266 -17.48 -14.90 0.67
CA ILE A 266 -16.08 -15.33 0.60
C ILE A 266 -15.95 -16.59 -0.24
N VAL A 267 -15.10 -16.53 -1.27
CA VAL A 267 -14.68 -17.69 -2.06
C VAL A 267 -13.36 -18.20 -1.51
N VAL A 268 -13.28 -19.50 -1.21
CA VAL A 268 -12.06 -20.11 -0.66
C VAL A 268 -11.24 -20.69 -1.80
N ASP A 269 -10.18 -19.98 -2.17
CA ASP A 269 -9.28 -20.35 -3.28
C ASP A 269 -8.50 -21.63 -2.96
N ALA A 270 -8.20 -21.86 -1.68
CA ALA A 270 -7.96 -23.18 -1.08
C ALA A 270 -7.96 -23.10 0.45
N THR A 271 -8.26 -24.22 1.08
CA THR A 271 -8.00 -24.42 2.49
C THR A 271 -6.52 -24.69 2.69
N ILE A 272 -5.93 -23.89 3.57
CA ILE A 272 -4.69 -24.25 4.26
C ILE A 272 -5.14 -24.84 5.63
N CYS A 273 -6.08 -25.79 5.58
CA CYS A 273 -6.70 -26.39 6.78
C CYS A 273 -6.38 -27.89 6.97
N ASP A 274 -5.55 -28.47 6.11
CA ASP A 274 -5.14 -29.89 6.24
C ASP A 274 -3.88 -30.09 7.10
N TYR A 275 -3.34 -29.00 7.66
CA TYR A 275 -2.18 -28.98 8.57
C TYR A 275 -2.30 -27.82 9.56
N VAL A 276 -1.40 -27.75 10.54
CA VAL A 276 -1.36 -26.80 11.68
C VAL A 276 -1.09 -25.33 11.23
N GLY A 277 -1.34 -25.00 9.96
CA GLY A 277 -0.90 -23.76 9.30
C GLY A 277 0.57 -23.78 8.91
N VAL A 278 0.97 -22.92 7.97
CA VAL A 278 2.35 -22.78 7.49
C VAL A 278 2.96 -21.59 8.20
N ASP A 279 4.17 -21.76 8.72
CA ASP A 279 4.94 -20.63 9.24
C ASP A 279 5.09 -19.58 8.14
N LEU A 280 4.64 -18.36 8.42
CA LEU A 280 4.64 -17.29 7.43
C LEU A 280 6.07 -16.94 6.98
N ASP A 281 7.08 -17.14 7.82
CA ASP A 281 8.50 -16.97 7.45
C ASP A 281 8.97 -18.00 6.41
N GLY A 282 8.30 -19.16 6.33
CA GLY A 282 8.61 -20.24 5.39
C GLY A 282 7.97 -20.06 4.01
N VAL A 283 7.11 -19.05 3.82
CA VAL A 283 6.44 -18.80 2.53
C VAL A 283 7.46 -18.29 1.51
N VAL A 284 7.53 -18.94 0.35
CA VAL A 284 8.38 -18.48 -0.75
C VAL A 284 7.59 -17.50 -1.61
N VAL A 285 8.17 -16.34 -1.90
CA VAL A 285 7.54 -15.34 -2.76
C VAL A 285 8.37 -15.13 -4.02
N ARG A 286 7.73 -15.22 -5.18
CA ARG A 286 8.35 -14.95 -6.49
C ARG A 286 7.78 -13.66 -7.07
N GLY A 287 8.66 -12.79 -7.53
CA GLY A 287 8.29 -11.58 -8.26
C GLY A 287 8.31 -11.86 -9.76
N LEU A 288 7.17 -11.72 -10.43
CA LEU A 288 7.04 -11.96 -11.86
C LEU A 288 7.20 -10.68 -12.72
N GLY A 289 7.51 -9.55 -12.10
CA GLY A 289 7.66 -8.25 -12.77
C GLY A 289 6.48 -7.32 -12.50
N GLU A 290 6.13 -6.48 -13.47
CA GLU A 290 4.98 -5.58 -13.39
C GLU A 290 3.74 -6.22 -14.01
N LEU A 291 2.55 -5.88 -13.49
CA LEU A 291 1.29 -6.43 -13.97
C LEU A 291 1.06 -6.12 -15.45
N GLU A 292 1.57 -4.99 -15.96
CA GLU A 292 1.49 -4.63 -17.38
C GLU A 292 2.35 -5.53 -18.27
N ASP A 293 3.41 -6.14 -17.72
CA ASP A 293 4.29 -7.07 -18.43
C ASP A 293 3.72 -8.50 -18.50
N VAL A 294 2.68 -8.77 -17.70
CA VAL A 294 2.00 -10.06 -17.64
C VAL A 294 0.59 -9.86 -18.21
N GLU A 295 0.32 -10.43 -19.39
CA GLU A 295 -1.00 -10.30 -20.04
C GLU A 295 -2.05 -11.20 -19.36
N VAL A 296 -2.43 -10.86 -18.14
CA VAL A 296 -3.31 -11.65 -17.26
C VAL A 296 -4.56 -10.89 -16.82
N HIS A 297 -4.58 -9.56 -16.91
CA HIS A 297 -5.81 -8.79 -16.66
C HIS A 297 -6.71 -8.77 -17.91
N PRO A 298 -8.04 -8.98 -17.75
CA PRO A 298 -8.99 -8.67 -18.80
C PRO A 298 -8.81 -7.23 -19.30
N SER A 299 -8.81 -7.05 -20.62
CA SER A 299 -8.51 -5.75 -21.24
C SER A 299 -9.42 -4.60 -20.79
N PHE A 300 -10.64 -4.90 -20.32
CA PHE A 300 -11.55 -3.90 -19.80
C PHE A 300 -11.13 -3.30 -18.45
N ILE A 301 -10.39 -4.03 -17.60
CA ILE A 301 -9.85 -3.50 -16.35
C ILE A 301 -8.78 -2.45 -16.66
N ALA A 302 -7.86 -2.81 -17.55
CA ALA A 302 -6.85 -1.87 -18.04
C ALA A 302 -7.46 -0.67 -18.77
N ALA A 303 -8.56 -0.86 -19.50
CA ALA A 303 -9.31 0.22 -20.14
C ALA A 303 -9.96 1.15 -19.10
N ASP A 304 -10.58 0.61 -18.05
CA ASP A 304 -11.16 1.41 -16.96
C ASP A 304 -10.09 2.21 -16.21
N ARG A 305 -8.96 1.57 -15.86
CA ARG A 305 -7.81 2.24 -15.23
C ARG A 305 -7.30 3.41 -16.09
N ARG A 306 -7.23 3.24 -17.42
CA ARG A 306 -6.82 4.31 -18.35
C ARG A 306 -7.86 5.42 -18.49
N ALA A 307 -9.15 5.10 -18.36
CA ALA A 307 -10.23 6.08 -18.49
C ALA A 307 -10.40 6.94 -17.22
N ASN A 308 -10.04 6.39 -16.06
CA ASN A 308 -10.19 7.03 -14.75
C ASN A 308 -8.79 7.29 -14.14
N VAL A 309 -8.04 8.22 -14.72
CA VAL A 309 -6.72 8.61 -14.21
C VAL A 309 -6.89 9.48 -12.98
N GLU A 310 -6.51 8.94 -11.82
CA GLU A 310 -6.66 9.58 -10.52
C GLU A 310 -5.31 9.99 -9.90
N PRO A 311 -5.29 11.03 -9.04
CA PRO A 311 -4.08 11.80 -8.74
C PRO A 311 -3.02 11.03 -7.95
N THR A 312 -1.79 11.52 -8.04
CA THR A 312 -0.65 11.07 -7.25
C THR A 312 -0.77 11.49 -5.79
N PRO A 313 -0.29 10.67 -4.83
CA PRO A 313 0.52 9.47 -5.05
C PRO A 313 -0.32 8.20 -5.30
N ASN A 314 0.12 7.41 -6.27
CA ASN A 314 -0.38 6.07 -6.52
C ASN A 314 0.52 5.06 -5.81
N ARG A 315 0.02 4.39 -4.77
CA ARG A 315 0.80 3.44 -3.98
C ARG A 315 0.99 2.14 -4.77
N SER A 316 2.22 1.61 -4.79
CA SER A 316 2.48 0.31 -5.41
C SER A 316 1.90 -0.81 -4.54
N LYS A 317 1.10 -1.68 -5.13
CA LYS A 317 0.47 -2.81 -4.45
C LYS A 317 0.96 -4.12 -5.06
N ALA A 318 0.97 -5.19 -4.26
CA ALA A 318 1.19 -6.54 -4.77
C ALA A 318 -0.15 -7.15 -5.18
N HIS A 319 -0.19 -7.77 -6.36
CA HIS A 319 -1.31 -8.60 -6.78
C HIS A 319 -0.85 -10.06 -6.85
N LEU A 320 -1.65 -10.97 -6.32
CA LEU A 320 -1.40 -12.41 -6.44
C LEU A 320 -1.85 -12.87 -7.82
N VAL A 321 -0.96 -13.52 -8.57
CA VAL A 321 -1.27 -14.12 -9.88
C VAL A 321 -1.61 -15.59 -9.74
N ASP A 322 -0.80 -16.32 -8.98
CA ASP A 322 -0.93 -17.75 -8.75
C ASP A 322 -0.27 -18.11 -7.41
N TRP A 323 -0.54 -19.30 -6.90
CA TRP A 323 0.14 -19.84 -5.74
C TRP A 323 0.18 -21.37 -5.80
N HIS A 324 1.10 -21.95 -5.04
CA HIS A 324 1.28 -23.40 -5.00
C HIS A 324 1.18 -23.90 -3.56
N ALA A 325 0.24 -24.82 -3.35
CA ALA A 325 0.04 -25.52 -2.10
C ALA A 325 1.29 -26.31 -1.67
N PRO A 326 1.50 -26.49 -0.36
CA PRO A 326 2.62 -27.26 0.14
C PRO A 326 2.54 -28.69 -0.39
N VAL A 327 3.70 -29.23 -0.78
CA VAL A 327 3.84 -30.63 -1.15
C VAL A 327 4.42 -31.34 0.07
N ILE A 328 3.65 -32.27 0.64
CA ILE A 328 3.94 -33.00 1.90
C ILE A 328 5.38 -33.58 1.92
N ASP A 329 5.91 -33.96 0.76
CA ASP A 329 7.25 -34.57 0.64
C ASP A 329 8.38 -33.58 0.25
N GLN A 330 8.11 -32.27 0.16
CA GLN A 330 9.08 -31.23 -0.22
C GLN A 330 9.20 -30.08 0.80
N GLY A 331 8.97 -30.38 2.09
CA GLY A 331 9.24 -29.46 3.18
C GLY A 331 8.14 -28.44 3.47
N ASP A 332 6.90 -28.73 3.05
CA ASP A 332 5.69 -27.95 3.39
C ASP A 332 5.74 -26.46 3.00
N VAL A 333 6.37 -26.14 1.87
CA VAL A 333 6.55 -24.74 1.44
C VAL A 333 5.38 -24.28 0.55
N VAL A 334 4.68 -23.22 0.99
CA VAL A 334 3.75 -22.46 0.15
C VAL A 334 4.54 -21.49 -0.73
N THR A 335 4.23 -21.44 -2.03
CA THR A 335 4.81 -20.45 -2.94
C THR A 335 3.74 -19.47 -3.42
N LEU A 336 4.03 -18.16 -3.39
CA LEU A 336 3.19 -17.10 -3.91
C LEU A 336 3.86 -16.43 -5.12
N ASP A 337 3.13 -16.33 -6.24
CA ASP A 337 3.59 -15.63 -7.43
C ASP A 337 2.94 -14.24 -7.49
N LEU A 338 3.75 -13.20 -7.29
CA LEU A 338 3.30 -11.81 -7.19
C LEU A 338 3.74 -10.99 -8.38
N VAL A 339 2.86 -10.08 -8.80
CA VAL A 339 3.19 -9.00 -9.75
C VAL A 339 3.02 -7.65 -9.08
N ARG A 340 3.89 -6.73 -9.48
CA ARG A 340 3.79 -5.34 -9.06
C ARG A 340 2.65 -4.68 -9.80
N SER A 341 1.73 -4.11 -9.05
CA SER A 341 0.63 -3.31 -9.58
C SER A 341 0.52 -2.04 -8.73
N ASP A 342 -0.64 -1.39 -8.78
CA ASP A 342 -0.88 -0.16 -8.07
C ASP A 342 -2.31 -0.06 -7.54
N TYR A 343 -2.52 0.94 -6.68
CA TYR A 343 -3.79 1.20 -6.04
C TYR A 343 -4.91 1.46 -7.06
N TRP A 344 -4.63 2.24 -8.11
CA TRP A 344 -5.64 2.57 -9.13
C TRP A 344 -6.06 1.39 -10.00
N THR A 345 -5.19 0.40 -10.18
CA THR A 345 -5.55 -0.87 -10.80
C THR A 345 -6.54 -1.62 -9.92
N SER A 346 -6.32 -1.63 -8.61
CA SER A 346 -7.29 -2.21 -7.66
C SER A 346 -8.62 -1.48 -7.68
N GLU A 347 -8.62 -0.15 -7.77
CA GLU A 347 -9.87 0.63 -7.91
C GLU A 347 -10.57 0.38 -9.25
N ALA A 348 -9.82 0.20 -10.34
CA ALA A 348 -10.38 -0.20 -11.63
C ALA A 348 -10.98 -1.61 -11.58
N THR A 349 -10.34 -2.56 -10.89
CA THR A 349 -10.92 -3.87 -10.59
C THR A 349 -12.24 -3.69 -9.84
N LYS A 350 -12.26 -2.91 -8.76
CA LYS A 350 -13.48 -2.62 -7.96
C LYS A 350 -14.63 -2.06 -8.79
N ARG A 351 -14.37 -1.02 -9.60
CA ARG A 351 -15.38 -0.41 -10.49
C ARG A 351 -15.92 -1.38 -11.54
N THR A 352 -15.15 -2.41 -11.88
CA THR A 352 -15.53 -3.40 -12.90
C THR A 352 -15.95 -4.76 -12.32
N VAL A 353 -16.08 -4.90 -10.99
CA VAL A 353 -16.41 -6.18 -10.33
C VAL A 353 -17.64 -6.86 -10.90
N SER A 354 -18.77 -6.15 -11.09
CA SER A 354 -19.99 -6.79 -11.60
C SER A 354 -19.77 -7.43 -12.98
N ARG A 355 -18.90 -6.84 -13.80
CA ARG A 355 -18.51 -7.40 -15.09
C ARG A 355 -17.56 -8.58 -14.90
N ILE A 356 -16.55 -8.46 -14.05
CA ILE A 356 -15.61 -9.56 -13.74
C ILE A 356 -16.41 -10.79 -13.27
N GLN A 357 -17.28 -10.63 -12.27
CA GLN A 357 -18.12 -11.69 -11.74
C GLN A 357 -18.97 -12.32 -12.84
N SER A 358 -19.66 -11.51 -13.65
CA SER A 358 -20.46 -12.06 -14.76
C SER A 358 -19.62 -12.84 -15.78
N GLU A 359 -18.43 -12.36 -16.14
CA GLU A 359 -17.55 -13.04 -17.09
C GLU A 359 -16.94 -14.32 -16.48
N VAL A 360 -16.61 -14.33 -15.18
CA VAL A 360 -16.19 -15.54 -14.45
C VAL A 360 -17.30 -16.58 -14.44
N LEU A 361 -18.53 -16.20 -14.08
CA LEU A 361 -19.67 -17.12 -14.02
C LEU A 361 -20.07 -17.70 -15.39
N ASN A 362 -19.77 -16.97 -16.46
CA ASN A 362 -19.96 -17.42 -17.84
C ASN A 362 -18.75 -18.20 -18.40
N GLY A 363 -17.70 -18.42 -17.61
CA GLY A 363 -16.49 -19.14 -18.00
C GLY A 363 -15.58 -18.39 -18.99
N GLN A 364 -15.71 -17.06 -19.07
CA GLN A 364 -14.93 -16.21 -19.96
C GLN A 364 -13.62 -15.72 -19.32
N ILE A 365 -13.59 -15.61 -17.99
CA ILE A 365 -12.39 -15.33 -17.20
C ILE A 365 -12.10 -16.55 -16.34
N ASP A 366 -10.86 -17.02 -16.35
CA ASP A 366 -10.38 -18.00 -15.39
C ASP A 366 -10.16 -17.32 -14.04
N TYR A 367 -11.03 -17.63 -13.09
CA TYR A 367 -11.01 -17.09 -11.74
C TYR A 367 -9.65 -17.26 -11.05
N MET A 368 -9.04 -18.45 -11.16
CA MET A 368 -7.81 -18.79 -10.46
C MET A 368 -6.58 -18.07 -11.04
N ARG A 369 -6.68 -17.57 -12.27
CA ARG A 369 -5.60 -16.85 -12.95
C ARG A 369 -5.77 -15.35 -12.96
N LEU A 370 -6.89 -14.83 -12.44
CA LEU A 370 -7.14 -13.40 -12.39
C LEU A 370 -6.28 -12.76 -11.29
N PRO A 371 -5.31 -11.90 -11.64
CA PRO A 371 -4.51 -11.21 -10.64
C PRO A 371 -5.35 -10.25 -9.83
N ARG A 372 -5.26 -10.34 -8.50
CA ARG A 372 -6.07 -9.56 -7.57
C ARG A 372 -5.19 -8.96 -6.48
N ARG A 373 -5.58 -7.79 -5.96
CA ARG A 373 -4.83 -7.14 -4.87
C ARG A 373 -4.76 -8.07 -3.67
N LEU A 374 -3.53 -8.28 -3.19
CA LEU A 374 -3.24 -9.20 -2.11
C LEU A 374 -3.14 -8.45 -0.78
N ASP A 375 -3.97 -8.88 0.16
CA ASP A 375 -4.08 -8.36 1.51
C ASP A 375 -3.67 -9.45 2.51
N VAL A 376 -3.16 -9.04 3.67
CA VAL A 376 -2.87 -9.92 4.81
C VAL A 376 -3.87 -9.60 5.91
N HIS A 377 -4.73 -10.55 6.22
CA HIS A 377 -5.78 -10.41 7.24
C HIS A 377 -5.39 -11.18 8.50
N LEU A 378 -5.18 -10.45 9.60
CA LEU A 378 -4.66 -11.01 10.85
C LEU A 378 -5.78 -11.37 11.83
N VAL A 379 -5.76 -12.61 12.30
CA VAL A 379 -6.46 -13.02 13.52
C VAL A 379 -5.45 -12.97 14.67
N VAL A 380 -5.44 -11.85 15.40
CA VAL A 380 -4.50 -11.63 16.50
C VAL A 380 -5.04 -12.24 17.78
N VAL A 381 -4.27 -13.16 18.37
CA VAL A 381 -4.58 -13.80 19.65
C VAL A 381 -3.51 -13.44 20.68
N SER A 382 -3.93 -12.87 21.80
CA SER A 382 -3.03 -12.60 22.93
C SER A 382 -2.59 -13.91 23.59
N GLY A 383 -1.31 -14.03 23.89
CA GLY A 383 -0.71 -15.27 24.36
C GLY A 383 -1.07 -15.61 25.81
N ASP A 384 -1.16 -14.61 26.69
CA ASP A 384 -1.22 -14.87 28.14
C ASP A 384 -2.67 -15.09 28.64
N ASP A 385 -3.66 -14.48 27.98
CA ASP A 385 -5.08 -14.60 28.33
C ASP A 385 -5.94 -15.22 27.21
N GLY A 386 -5.34 -15.59 26.07
CA GLY A 386 -6.01 -16.35 25.02
C GLY A 386 -7.18 -15.62 24.37
N MET A 387 -7.09 -14.29 24.23
CA MET A 387 -8.17 -13.47 23.69
C MET A 387 -7.91 -13.16 22.22
N VAL A 388 -8.91 -13.36 21.36
CA VAL A 388 -8.87 -12.85 19.98
C VAL A 388 -9.32 -11.40 19.95
N LEU A 389 -8.52 -10.55 19.32
CA LEU A 389 -8.78 -9.12 19.24
C LEU A 389 -9.86 -8.81 18.20
N LEU A 390 -10.65 -7.79 18.49
CA LEU A 390 -11.67 -7.24 17.61
C LEU A 390 -11.42 -5.74 17.45
N THR A 391 -11.45 -5.22 16.23
CA THR A 391 -11.38 -3.77 15.99
C THR A 391 -12.64 -3.27 15.30
N ARG A 392 -12.98 -2.00 15.55
CA ARG A 392 -14.11 -1.36 14.87
C ARG A 392 -13.60 -0.25 13.97
N ARG A 393 -13.90 -0.36 12.68
CA ARG A 393 -13.54 0.67 11.68
C ARG A 393 -14.34 1.94 11.88
N GLY A 394 -13.71 3.06 11.57
CA GLY A 394 -14.36 4.36 11.47
C GLY A 394 -15.28 4.46 10.27
N SER A 395 -16.25 5.38 10.32
CA SER A 395 -17.15 5.66 9.21
C SER A 395 -16.48 6.36 8.02
N HIS A 396 -15.26 6.87 8.21
CA HIS A 396 -14.47 7.56 7.18
C HIS A 396 -13.61 6.61 6.34
N VAL A 397 -13.55 5.33 6.72
CA VAL A 397 -12.74 4.34 6.03
C VAL A 397 -13.48 3.85 4.79
N ALA A 398 -12.79 3.75 3.66
CA ALA A 398 -13.41 3.47 2.37
C ALA A 398 -13.98 2.06 2.26
N THR A 399 -13.30 1.08 2.84
CA THR A 399 -13.70 -0.33 2.87
C THR A 399 -14.33 -0.68 4.20
N GLU A 400 -15.52 -1.30 4.16
CA GLU A 400 -16.26 -1.76 5.33
C GLU A 400 -16.44 -0.69 6.43
N PRO A 401 -16.97 0.51 6.10
CA PRO A 401 -17.12 1.58 7.09
C PRO A 401 -18.03 1.16 8.23
N SER A 402 -17.61 1.45 9.46
CA SER A 402 -18.39 1.20 10.67
C SER A 402 -18.70 -0.29 10.97
N THR A 403 -17.90 -1.23 10.48
CA THR A 403 -18.02 -2.67 10.82
C THR A 403 -17.05 -3.08 11.92
N TRP A 404 -17.31 -4.23 12.54
CA TRP A 404 -16.32 -4.93 13.36
C TRP A 404 -15.48 -5.89 12.50
N MET A 405 -14.18 -5.94 12.79
CA MET A 405 -13.22 -6.84 12.17
C MET A 405 -12.58 -7.79 13.20
N VAL A 406 -12.20 -8.96 12.73
CA VAL A 406 -11.41 -9.96 13.46
C VAL A 406 -10.07 -10.12 12.74
N SER A 407 -9.01 -9.39 13.01
CA SER A 407 -8.81 -8.28 13.95
C SER A 407 -8.36 -7.01 13.22
N VAL A 408 -7.30 -7.09 12.41
CA VAL A 408 -6.76 -6.01 11.56
C VAL A 408 -6.26 -6.63 10.27
N GLY A 409 -6.15 -5.86 9.20
CA GLY A 409 -5.66 -6.36 7.93
C GLY A 409 -5.20 -5.24 7.02
N GLU A 410 -4.22 -5.53 6.17
CA GLU A 410 -3.58 -4.52 5.35
C GLU A 410 -3.16 -5.09 3.99
N SER A 411 -3.31 -4.27 2.95
CA SER A 411 -2.84 -4.61 1.61
C SER A 411 -1.32 -4.64 1.54
N ILE A 412 -0.76 -5.68 0.91
CA ILE A 412 0.68 -5.76 0.67
C ILE A 412 1.14 -4.61 -0.22
N ASP A 413 2.02 -3.78 0.32
CA ASP A 413 2.67 -2.68 -0.38
C ASP A 413 4.00 -3.15 -0.97
N TRP A 414 4.15 -2.98 -2.28
CA TRP A 414 5.32 -3.50 -3.00
C TRP A 414 6.65 -2.88 -2.54
N GLN A 415 6.62 -1.66 -2.01
CA GLN A 415 7.81 -0.94 -1.58
C GLN A 415 8.05 -1.10 -0.09
N GLN A 416 7.01 -0.98 0.73
CA GLN A 416 7.14 -0.99 2.19
C GLN A 416 7.34 -2.41 2.73
N ASP A 417 6.76 -3.43 2.09
CA ASP A 417 6.77 -4.81 2.60
C ASP A 417 7.89 -5.66 2.00
N ARG A 418 8.94 -5.05 1.42
CA ARG A 418 10.04 -5.78 0.76
C ARG A 418 10.77 -6.74 1.69
N GLY A 419 10.91 -7.98 1.21
CA GLY A 419 11.80 -8.98 1.79
C GLY A 419 13.25 -8.82 1.32
N SER A 420 14.07 -9.84 1.57
CA SER A 420 15.48 -9.90 1.15
C SER A 420 15.70 -9.96 -0.38
N ALA A 421 14.68 -10.36 -1.14
CA ALA A 421 14.75 -10.63 -2.58
C ALA A 421 14.16 -9.51 -3.48
N GLU A 422 14.03 -8.27 -2.97
CA GLU A 422 13.37 -7.13 -3.65
C GLU A 422 11.87 -7.28 -3.99
N VAL A 423 11.28 -8.43 -3.65
CA VAL A 423 9.84 -8.74 -3.74
C VAL A 423 9.20 -8.57 -2.35
N PRO A 424 7.98 -8.02 -2.23
CA PRO A 424 7.31 -7.92 -0.95
C PRO A 424 7.03 -9.30 -0.33
N HIS A 425 7.06 -9.37 0.99
CA HIS A 425 6.84 -10.60 1.74
C HIS A 425 5.69 -10.42 2.76
N PRO A 426 4.72 -11.36 2.83
CA PRO A 426 3.56 -11.25 3.73
C PRO A 426 3.92 -11.00 5.20
N ILE A 427 5.03 -11.53 5.69
CA ILE A 427 5.45 -11.29 7.07
C ILE A 427 5.78 -9.83 7.38
N ARG A 428 6.29 -9.08 6.39
CA ARG A 428 6.56 -7.65 6.54
C ARG A 428 5.25 -6.89 6.70
N THR A 429 4.26 -7.22 5.88
CA THR A 429 2.89 -6.69 5.99
C THR A 429 2.27 -7.02 7.35
N ALA A 430 2.39 -8.27 7.81
CA ALA A 430 1.85 -8.70 9.10
C ALA A 430 2.46 -7.91 10.26
N LYS A 431 3.79 -7.77 10.29
CA LYS A 431 4.49 -6.97 11.31
C LYS A 431 4.13 -5.49 11.23
N ARG A 432 4.04 -4.93 10.02
CA ARG A 432 3.63 -3.54 9.78
C ARG A 432 2.22 -3.29 10.30
N CYS A 433 1.27 -4.17 9.99
CA CYS A 433 -0.11 -4.11 10.46
C CYS A 433 -0.21 -4.12 12.01
N LEU A 434 0.63 -4.89 12.70
CA LEU A 434 0.70 -4.85 14.18
C LEU A 434 1.31 -3.53 14.72
N ALA A 435 2.26 -2.95 14.01
CA ALA A 435 3.04 -1.79 14.46
C ALA A 435 2.43 -0.43 14.09
N GLU A 436 1.63 -0.37 13.02
CA GLU A 436 1.09 0.87 12.47
C GLU A 436 0.17 1.59 13.45
N ARG A 437 0.28 2.93 13.47
CA ARG A 437 -0.35 3.77 14.49
C ARG A 437 -1.88 3.78 14.40
N ASP A 438 -2.38 3.69 13.18
CA ASP A 438 -3.79 3.65 12.82
C ASP A 438 -4.42 2.25 12.90
N GLU A 439 -3.59 1.23 13.18
CA GLU A 439 -3.98 -0.16 13.47
C GLU A 439 -3.86 -0.48 14.97
N LEU A 440 -2.95 -1.40 15.37
CA LEU A 440 -2.78 -1.79 16.78
C LEU A 440 -1.70 -0.99 17.52
N ASN A 441 -0.83 -0.29 16.79
CA ASN A 441 0.24 0.57 17.33
C ASN A 441 1.14 -0.14 18.37
N LEU A 442 1.44 -1.43 18.14
CA LEU A 442 2.24 -2.22 19.08
C LEU A 442 3.74 -1.83 19.00
N PRO A 443 4.44 -1.78 20.15
CA PRO A 443 5.89 -1.62 20.19
C PRO A 443 6.63 -2.69 19.40
N VAL A 444 7.77 -2.33 18.82
CA VAL A 444 8.60 -3.21 17.99
C VAL A 444 8.98 -4.50 18.75
N GLU A 445 9.25 -4.41 20.05
CA GLU A 445 9.63 -5.56 20.87
C GLU A 445 8.49 -6.59 20.97
N ILE A 446 7.24 -6.13 21.04
CA ILE A 446 6.06 -6.99 21.06
C ILE A 446 5.83 -7.60 19.68
N VAL A 447 5.96 -6.79 18.62
CA VAL A 447 5.80 -7.24 17.23
C VAL A 447 6.83 -8.30 16.84
N GLU A 448 8.09 -8.14 17.24
CA GLU A 448 9.16 -9.11 16.96
C GLU A 448 9.02 -10.41 17.76
N SER A 449 8.26 -10.40 18.86
CA SER A 449 7.96 -11.63 19.64
C SER A 449 6.81 -12.46 19.06
N ALA A 450 6.02 -11.88 18.14
CA ALA A 450 4.85 -12.53 17.58
C ALA A 450 5.21 -13.65 16.61
N SER A 451 4.44 -14.74 16.63
CA SER A 451 4.49 -15.79 15.63
C SER A 451 3.31 -15.67 14.66
N PHE A 452 3.54 -16.04 13.39
CA PHE A 452 2.58 -15.85 12.31
C PHE A 452 2.38 -17.17 11.56
N ARG A 453 1.15 -17.67 11.49
CA ARG A 453 0.81 -18.88 10.71
C ARG A 453 -0.23 -18.56 9.65
N LEU A 454 0.09 -18.85 8.39
CA LEU A 454 -0.86 -18.80 7.28
C LEU A 454 -1.82 -20.01 7.39
N VAL A 455 -3.12 -19.75 7.42
CA VAL A 455 -4.18 -20.76 7.62
C VAL A 455 -5.20 -20.83 6.49
N ALA A 456 -5.29 -19.82 5.63
CA ALA A 456 -6.13 -19.88 4.42
C ALA A 456 -5.74 -18.82 3.38
N VAL A 457 -6.15 -19.05 2.13
CA VAL A 457 -6.19 -18.04 1.08
C VAL A 457 -7.64 -17.91 0.61
N ALA A 458 -8.20 -16.71 0.74
CA ALA A 458 -9.62 -16.48 0.49
C ALA A 458 -9.86 -15.17 -0.25
N THR A 459 -10.88 -15.16 -1.09
CA THR A 459 -11.24 -14.00 -1.90
C THR A 459 -12.56 -13.43 -1.44
N GLU A 460 -12.59 -12.12 -1.22
CA GLU A 460 -13.82 -11.37 -1.04
C GLU A 460 -14.47 -11.17 -2.41
N TRP A 461 -15.52 -11.94 -2.70
CA TRP A 461 -16.15 -11.98 -4.02
C TRP A 461 -16.67 -10.60 -4.47
N GLU A 462 -17.22 -9.83 -3.54
CA GLU A 462 -17.82 -8.51 -3.80
C GLU A 462 -16.78 -7.43 -4.12
N GLU A 463 -15.53 -7.61 -3.69
CA GLU A 463 -14.44 -6.65 -3.88
C GLU A 463 -13.37 -7.16 -4.86
N MET A 464 -13.39 -8.46 -5.17
CA MET A 464 -12.33 -9.18 -5.89
C MET A 464 -10.95 -8.97 -5.27
N LEU A 465 -10.89 -8.92 -3.93
CA LEU A 465 -9.67 -8.85 -3.13
C LEU A 465 -9.30 -10.23 -2.62
N ILE A 466 -8.02 -10.55 -2.61
CA ILE A 466 -7.52 -11.82 -2.08
C ILE A 466 -6.79 -11.58 -0.76
N ASN A 467 -7.12 -12.39 0.24
CA ASN A 467 -6.66 -12.28 1.61
C ASN A 467 -5.88 -13.52 2.00
N LEU A 468 -4.65 -13.32 2.47
CA LEU A 468 -3.92 -14.31 3.25
C LEU A 468 -4.42 -14.25 4.68
N ILE A 469 -5.09 -15.31 5.13
CA ILE A 469 -5.57 -15.40 6.51
C ILE A 469 -4.43 -15.88 7.39
N VAL A 470 -3.99 -15.03 8.31
CA VAL A 470 -2.83 -15.30 9.17
C VAL A 470 -3.23 -15.22 10.64
N VAL A 471 -2.94 -16.27 11.39
CA VAL A 471 -3.06 -16.28 12.85
C VAL A 471 -1.77 -15.69 13.43
N ALA A 472 -1.89 -14.57 14.15
CA ALA A 472 -0.79 -13.92 14.85
C ALA A 472 -0.92 -14.20 16.35
N ARG A 473 0.05 -14.90 16.95
CA ARG A 473 0.08 -15.13 18.40
C ARG A 473 1.17 -14.28 19.03
N ILE A 474 0.80 -13.51 20.05
CA ILE A 474 1.73 -12.58 20.70
C ILE A 474 1.98 -13.04 22.15
N PRO A 475 3.15 -13.63 22.46
CA PRO A 475 3.45 -14.08 23.81
C PRO A 475 3.70 -12.91 24.77
N GLY A 476 3.45 -13.09 26.07
CA GLY A 476 3.81 -12.11 27.10
C GLY A 476 2.91 -10.87 27.14
N VAL A 477 1.75 -10.93 26.47
CA VAL A 477 0.75 -9.85 26.46
C VAL A 477 -0.64 -10.39 26.73
N THR A 478 -1.42 -9.57 27.41
CA THR A 478 -2.87 -9.75 27.59
C THR A 478 -3.63 -8.75 26.72
N PHE A 479 -4.93 -8.96 26.52
CA PHE A 479 -5.79 -7.96 25.90
C PHE A 479 -5.70 -6.61 26.62
N HIS A 480 -5.65 -6.64 27.96
CA HIS A 480 -5.51 -5.43 28.76
C HIS A 480 -4.22 -4.66 28.44
N SER A 481 -3.09 -5.37 28.29
CA SER A 481 -1.81 -4.77 27.92
C SER A 481 -1.85 -4.16 26.52
N ILE A 482 -2.41 -4.87 25.54
CA ILE A 482 -2.52 -4.41 24.15
C ILE A 482 -3.32 -3.11 24.05
N ARG A 483 -4.42 -3.00 24.81
CA ARG A 483 -5.29 -1.82 24.83
C ARG A 483 -4.57 -0.52 25.22
N HIS A 484 -3.47 -0.59 25.98
CA HIS A 484 -2.69 0.61 26.34
C HIS A 484 -1.93 1.21 25.15
N TYR A 485 -1.57 0.38 24.17
CA TYR A 485 -0.85 0.80 22.97
C TYR A 485 -1.77 1.32 21.89
N PHE A 486 -2.99 0.78 21.80
CA PHE A 486 -3.97 1.16 20.80
C PHE A 486 -4.19 2.68 20.74
N ARG A 487 -4.20 3.21 19.50
CA ARG A 487 -4.51 4.60 19.21
C ARG A 487 -5.61 4.63 18.16
N ARG A 488 -6.51 5.60 18.27
CA ARG A 488 -7.57 5.76 17.28
C ARG A 488 -6.96 6.26 15.97
N GLY A 489 -7.30 5.58 14.88
CA GLY A 489 -6.96 5.94 13.50
C GLY A 489 -8.08 5.49 12.59
N GLU A 490 -7.78 4.60 11.64
CA GLU A 490 -8.81 3.89 10.87
C GLU A 490 -9.72 3.08 11.81
N ASN A 491 -9.13 2.45 12.81
CA ASN A 491 -9.84 1.77 13.88
C ASN A 491 -10.13 2.72 15.05
N LEU A 492 -11.40 2.76 15.48
CA LEU A 492 -11.87 3.66 16.53
C LEU A 492 -12.04 2.99 17.89
N GLN A 493 -12.24 1.67 17.89
CA GLN A 493 -12.45 0.87 19.08
C GLN A 493 -11.67 -0.44 18.98
N LEU A 494 -11.27 -0.94 20.14
CA LEU A 494 -10.60 -2.21 20.33
C LEU A 494 -11.36 -2.99 21.41
N ASP A 495 -11.63 -4.24 21.13
CA ASP A 495 -12.28 -5.20 22.02
C ASP A 495 -11.63 -6.58 21.90
N ALA A 496 -12.14 -7.55 22.65
CA ALA A 496 -11.73 -8.93 22.48
C ALA A 496 -12.79 -9.91 22.99
N ILE A 497 -12.72 -11.14 22.47
CA ILE A 497 -13.47 -12.29 22.99
C ILE A 497 -12.49 -13.43 23.26
N PRO A 498 -12.80 -14.35 24.20
CA PRO A 498 -12.03 -15.58 24.36
C PRO A 498 -11.89 -16.33 23.03
N PHE A 499 -10.67 -16.77 22.70
CA PHE A 499 -10.42 -17.66 21.57
C PHE A 499 -10.79 -19.09 21.99
N ASP A 500 -12.09 -19.35 22.01
CA ASP A 500 -12.71 -20.59 22.46
C ASP A 500 -13.76 -21.03 21.43
N PRO A 501 -13.85 -22.34 21.08
CA PRO A 501 -14.77 -22.82 20.05
C PRO A 501 -16.23 -22.43 20.26
N GLN A 502 -16.72 -22.47 21.50
CA GLN A 502 -18.13 -22.18 21.79
C GLN A 502 -18.40 -20.68 21.75
N VAL A 503 -17.52 -19.88 22.36
CA VAL A 503 -17.64 -18.41 22.36
C VAL A 503 -17.55 -17.88 20.94
N CYS A 504 -16.53 -18.31 20.19
CA CYS A 504 -16.35 -17.87 18.83
C CYS A 504 -17.42 -18.45 17.89
N GLY A 505 -17.88 -19.68 18.08
CA GLY A 505 -18.99 -20.26 17.33
C GLY A 505 -20.28 -19.44 17.47
N ALA A 506 -20.62 -19.04 18.71
CA ALA A 506 -21.75 -18.14 18.96
C ALA A 506 -21.55 -16.77 18.30
N PHE A 507 -20.35 -16.19 18.41
CA PHE A 507 -20.00 -14.91 17.77
C PHE A 507 -20.14 -14.97 16.24
N LEU A 508 -19.69 -16.07 15.62
CA LEU A 508 -19.84 -16.33 14.18
C LEU A 508 -21.31 -16.41 13.79
N GLN A 509 -22.11 -17.17 14.55
CA GLN A 509 -23.54 -17.37 14.31
C GLN A 509 -24.33 -16.06 14.39
N GLU A 510 -24.00 -15.19 15.36
CA GLU A 510 -24.70 -13.92 15.54
C GLU A 510 -24.42 -12.93 14.39
N GLY A 511 -23.23 -12.98 13.78
CA GLY A 511 -22.82 -12.10 12.68
C GLY A 511 -22.80 -10.60 13.01
N THR A 512 -23.06 -10.24 14.27
CA THR A 512 -23.10 -8.86 14.76
C THR A 512 -22.54 -8.77 16.17
N TYR A 513 -21.90 -7.65 16.50
CA TYR A 513 -21.25 -7.44 17.80
C TYR A 513 -21.51 -6.04 18.36
N ALA A 514 -21.76 -5.95 19.66
CA ALA A 514 -22.11 -4.69 20.34
C ALA A 514 -20.89 -3.95 20.93
N GLY A 515 -19.77 -4.65 21.11
CA GLY A 515 -18.66 -4.16 21.93
C GLY A 515 -18.97 -4.15 23.43
N SER A 516 -17.95 -4.38 24.24
CA SER A 516 -17.95 -4.38 25.71
C SER A 516 -18.05 -2.97 26.31
N SER A 517 -17.69 -1.93 25.53
CA SER A 517 -17.61 -0.53 26.01
C SER A 517 -18.68 0.42 25.43
N GLY A 518 -19.66 -0.11 24.68
CA GLY A 518 -20.64 0.67 23.91
C GLY A 518 -22.05 0.81 24.51
N THR A 519 -22.96 1.38 23.72
CA THR A 519 -24.39 1.61 24.02
C THR A 519 -25.26 0.34 23.98
N GLY A 520 -24.66 -0.83 23.70
CA GLY A 520 -25.38 -2.08 23.40
C GLY A 520 -25.85 -2.22 21.96
N VAL A 521 -25.57 -1.24 21.09
CA VAL A 521 -25.92 -1.30 19.66
C VAL A 521 -25.04 -2.31 18.94
N ARG A 522 -25.66 -3.37 18.40
CA ARG A 522 -24.98 -4.38 17.59
C ARG A 522 -24.69 -3.86 16.19
N MET A 523 -23.48 -4.09 15.72
CA MET A 523 -23.02 -3.75 14.36
C MET A 523 -22.55 -5.00 13.63
N PRO A 524 -22.63 -5.03 12.29
CA PRO A 524 -22.20 -6.19 11.52
C PRO A 524 -20.70 -6.45 11.70
N ILE A 525 -20.35 -7.73 11.68
CA ILE A 525 -18.98 -8.23 11.53
C ILE A 525 -18.79 -8.54 10.04
N SER A 526 -17.64 -8.17 9.45
CA SER A 526 -17.43 -8.46 8.04
C SER A 526 -17.33 -9.94 7.71
N ASP A 527 -17.75 -10.31 6.51
CA ASP A 527 -17.75 -11.70 6.06
C ASP A 527 -16.32 -12.27 6.03
N ILE A 528 -15.32 -11.48 5.61
CA ILE A 528 -13.91 -11.90 5.65
C ILE A 528 -13.43 -12.13 7.08
N SER A 529 -13.85 -11.31 8.04
CA SER A 529 -13.51 -11.48 9.45
C SER A 529 -14.15 -12.73 10.07
N ARG A 530 -15.40 -13.02 9.70
CA ARG A 530 -16.08 -14.25 10.13
C ARG A 530 -15.39 -15.48 9.56
N PHE A 531 -15.04 -15.45 8.28
CA PHE A 531 -14.28 -16.53 7.66
C PHE A 531 -12.88 -16.69 8.28
N ALA A 532 -12.16 -15.59 8.50
CA ALA A 532 -10.83 -15.60 9.08
C ALA A 532 -10.82 -16.24 10.48
N LEU A 533 -11.81 -15.89 11.33
CA LEU A 533 -11.97 -16.49 12.64
C LEU A 533 -12.31 -17.98 12.55
N LEU A 534 -13.19 -18.39 11.64
CA LEU A 534 -13.52 -19.79 11.42
C LEU A 534 -12.29 -20.59 10.96
N ALA A 535 -11.50 -20.07 10.03
CA ALA A 535 -10.27 -20.69 9.55
C ALA A 535 -9.24 -20.80 10.69
N ALA A 536 -9.07 -19.75 11.49
CA ALA A 536 -8.18 -19.77 12.64
C ALA A 536 -8.58 -20.84 13.67
N LEU A 537 -9.87 -20.93 14.02
CA LEU A 537 -10.38 -21.96 14.94
C LEU A 537 -10.22 -23.35 14.35
N SER A 538 -10.54 -23.54 13.08
CA SER A 538 -10.45 -24.84 12.41
C SER A 538 -9.01 -25.36 12.30
N SER A 539 -8.01 -24.46 12.38
CA SER A 539 -6.59 -24.83 12.44
C SER A 539 -6.16 -25.40 13.81
N GLU A 540 -6.99 -25.27 14.85
CA GLU A 540 -6.67 -25.70 16.22
C GLU A 540 -7.72 -26.61 16.85
N TYR A 541 -8.97 -26.55 16.38
CA TYR A 541 -10.11 -27.27 16.93
C TYR A 541 -10.89 -28.00 15.83
N PRO A 542 -11.44 -29.19 16.12
CA PRO A 542 -12.36 -29.86 15.21
C PRO A 542 -13.58 -29.00 14.92
N LEU A 543 -14.02 -28.96 13.66
CA LEU A 543 -15.18 -28.15 13.25
C LEU A 543 -16.46 -28.44 14.06
N ALA A 544 -16.65 -29.68 14.51
CA ALA A 544 -17.78 -30.06 15.34
C ALA A 544 -17.83 -29.32 16.70
N GLU A 545 -16.68 -28.99 17.27
CA GLU A 545 -16.60 -28.24 18.54
C GLU A 545 -16.96 -26.76 18.36
N ILE A 546 -16.78 -26.24 17.14
CA ILE A 546 -17.10 -24.85 16.77
C ILE A 546 -18.60 -24.71 16.46
N THR A 547 -19.18 -25.68 15.75
CA THR A 547 -20.57 -25.61 15.28
C THR A 547 -21.60 -26.04 16.32
N GLY A 548 -21.18 -26.75 17.37
CA GLY A 548 -22.07 -27.32 18.40
C GLY A 548 -22.64 -28.68 18.05
#